data_AF-A0A1E3UEX2-F1
#
_entry.id   AF-A0A1E3UEX2-F1
#
_cell.length_a   1.000
_cell.length_b   1.000
_cell.length_c   1.000
_cell.angle_alpha   90.00
_cell.angle_beta   90.00
_cell.angle_gamma   90.00
#
_symmetry.space_group_name_H-M   'P 1'
#
loop_
_entity.id
_entity.type
_entity.pdbx_description
1 polymer ?
#
loop_
_entity_poly.entity_id
_entity_poly.type
_entity_poly.pdbx_seq_one_letter_code
_entity_poly.pdbx_strand_id
1 'polypeptide(L)' 'MNQASGDRKILAERLNLSPQQQAYISNSDPGEGLLIYENVILPFTNPIPKDTQLYQIMTTRLEEVTGA' A
#
# COMPACT_ATOMS: atom_id res chain seq x y z
N MET A 1 1.27 -5.64 5.39
CA MET A 1 2.56 -4.93 5.36
C MET A 1 2.68 -4.10 6.64
N ASN A 2 3.52 -4.49 7.59
CA ASN A 2 3.71 -3.75 8.84
C ASN A 2 4.79 -2.67 8.67
N GLN A 3 4.45 -1.56 7.99
CA GLN A 3 5.32 -0.38 8.05
C GLN A 3 5.54 -0.02 9.53
N ALA A 4 6.80 0.07 9.94
CA ALA A 4 7.21 0.20 11.33
C ALA A 4 6.47 1.37 11.99
N SER A 5 6.02 1.16 13.22
CA SER A 5 5.20 2.10 13.99
C SER A 5 5.83 3.49 14.16
N GLY A 6 7.16 3.60 14.04
CA GLY A 6 7.90 4.86 14.07
C GLY A 6 7.70 5.73 12.82
N ASP A 7 7.72 5.15 11.63
CA ASP A 7 7.65 5.89 10.36
C ASP A 7 6.25 6.45 10.11
N ARG A 8 5.22 5.72 10.56
CA ARG A 8 3.81 6.14 10.46
C ARG A 8 3.52 7.44 11.21
N LYS A 9 4.15 7.64 12.38
CA LYS A 9 3.92 8.83 13.19
C LYS A 9 4.56 10.08 12.56
N ILE A 10 5.77 9.94 12.04
CA ILE A 10 6.51 11.02 11.36
C ILE A 10 5.80 11.42 10.05
N LEU A 11 5.31 10.44 9.28
CA LEU A 11 4.53 10.71 8.07
C LEU A 11 3.17 11.33 8.39
N ALA A 12 2.44 10.81 9.39
CA ALA A 12 1.14 11.34 9.79
C ALA A 12 1.22 12.79 10.31
N GLU A 13 2.27 13.12 11.08
CA GLU A 13 2.53 14.48 11.57
C GLU A 13 2.94 15.44 10.43
N ARG A 14 3.76 15.00 9.47
CA ARG A 14 4.11 15.83 8.29
C ARG A 14 2.97 16.02 7.30
N LEU A 15 2.02 15.08 7.24
CA LEU A 15 0.94 15.04 6.24
C LEU A 15 -0.44 15.42 6.80
N ASN A 16 -0.56 15.76 8.09
CA ASN A 16 -1.83 16.08 8.77
C ASN A 16 -2.93 15.02 8.53
N LEU A 17 -2.57 13.74 8.53
CA LEU A 17 -3.53 12.65 8.26
C LEU A 17 -4.51 12.47 9.42
N SER A 18 -5.81 12.49 9.12
CA SER A 18 -6.85 12.22 10.11
C SER A 18 -6.80 10.76 10.61
N PRO A 19 -7.33 10.46 11.82
CA PRO A 19 -7.38 9.10 12.34
C PRO A 19 -8.05 8.08 11.40
N GLN A 20 -9.03 8.53 10.60
CA GLN A 20 -9.72 7.70 9.61
C GLN A 20 -8.83 7.34 8.41
N GLN A 21 -7.99 8.27 7.96
CA GLN A 21 -7.03 8.03 6.88
C GLN A 21 -5.92 7.07 7.33
N GLN A 22 -5.50 7.14 8.59
CA GLN A 22 -4.53 6.19 9.16
C GLN A 22 -5.11 4.76 9.25
N ALA A 23 -6.40 4.63 9.57
CA ALA A 23 -7.09 3.34 9.60
C ALA A 23 -7.19 2.69 8.20
N TYR A 24 -7.36 3.48 7.15
CA TYR A 24 -7.40 2.98 5.76
C TYR A 24 -6.09 2.31 5.34
N ILE A 25 -4.95 2.91 5.69
CA ILE A 25 -3.63 2.36 5.36
C ILE A 25 -3.36 1.07 6.18
N SER A 26 -3.88 1.00 7.41
CA SER A 26 -3.61 -0.09 8.35
C SER A 26 -4.24 -1.43 7.95
N ASN A 27 -5.31 -1.40 7.15
CA ASN A 27 -6.04 -2.59 6.68
C ASN A 27 -6.01 -2.74 5.15
N SER A 28 -5.04 -2.11 4.47
CA SER A 28 -4.95 -2.15 3.02
C SER A 28 -4.54 -3.51 2.49
N ASP A 29 -5.27 -4.00 1.48
CA ASP A 29 -4.92 -5.22 0.76
C ASP A 29 -3.74 -4.98 -0.20
N PRO A 30 -3.05 -6.04 -0.67
CA PRO A 30 -1.97 -5.89 -1.64
C PRO A 30 -2.43 -5.20 -2.92
N GLY A 31 -1.74 -4.12 -3.31
CA GLY A 31 -2.14 -3.28 -4.44
C GLY A 31 -2.99 -2.07 -4.04
N GLU A 32 -3.28 -1.90 -2.75
CA GLU A 32 -3.95 -0.72 -2.21
C GLU A 32 -2.99 0.16 -1.40
N GLY A 33 -3.30 1.45 -1.32
CA GLY A 33 -2.51 2.42 -0.57
C GLY A 33 -3.06 3.84 -0.70
N LEU A 34 -2.19 4.82 -0.46
CA LEU A 34 -2.51 6.23 -0.64
C LEU A 34 -1.54 6.87 -1.65
N LEU A 35 -2.09 7.66 -2.56
CA LEU A 35 -1.34 8.61 -3.36
C LEU A 35 -1.34 9.96 -2.67
N ILE A 36 -0.16 10.51 -2.45
CA ILE A 36 0.03 11.82 -1.84
C ILE A 36 0.64 12.73 -2.91
N TYR A 37 -0.09 13.76 -3.30
CA TYR A 37 0.37 14.78 -4.24
C TYR A 37 0.05 16.16 -3.66
N GLU A 38 1.11 16.90 -3.35
CA GLU A 38 1.02 18.18 -2.63
C GLU A 38 0.20 18.05 -1.34
N ASN A 39 -0.96 18.68 -1.29
CA ASN A 39 -1.88 18.67 -0.13
C ASN A 39 -3.08 17.74 -0.34
N VAL A 40 -3.08 16.93 -1.41
CA VAL A 40 -4.17 16.01 -1.74
C VAL A 40 -3.75 14.58 -1.43
N ILE A 41 -4.60 13.88 -0.70
CA ILE A 41 -4.43 12.47 -0.35
C ILE A 41 -5.58 11.70 -0.97
N LEU A 42 -5.26 10.76 -1.86
CA LEU A 42 -6.26 9.94 -2.56
C LEU A 42 -6.08 8.47 -2.21
N PRO A 43 -7.17 7.74 -1.92
CA PRO A 43 -7.12 6.28 -1.89
C PRO A 43 -6.74 5.77 -3.28
N PHE A 44 -5.82 4.81 -3.32
CA PHE A 44 -5.36 4.18 -4.55
C PHE A 44 -5.56 2.68 -4.44
N THR A 45 -6.19 2.11 -5.47
CA THR A 45 -6.42 0.68 -5.60
C THR A 45 -5.99 0.27 -7.01
N ASN A 46 -5.00 -0.60 -7.09
CA ASN A 46 -4.53 -1.18 -8.36
C ASN A 46 -4.28 -2.68 -8.18
N PRO A 47 -5.34 -3.49 -8.18
CA PRO A 47 -5.21 -4.93 -8.19
C PRO A 47 -4.70 -5.36 -9.56
N ILE A 48 -3.46 -5.81 -9.62
CA ILE A 48 -2.89 -6.39 -10.85
C ILE A 48 -3.42 -7.83 -10.99
N PRO A 49 -4.05 -8.20 -12.10
CA PRO A 49 -4.55 -9.56 -12.30
C PRO A 49 -3.41 -10.59 -12.27
N LYS A 50 -3.58 -11.67 -11.48
CA LYS A 50 -2.51 -12.66 -11.20
C LYS A 50 -2.06 -13.45 -12.43
N ASP A 51 -2.91 -13.54 -13.43
CA ASP A 51 -2.68 -14.23 -14.70
C ASP A 51 -1.84 -13.41 -15.70
N THR A 52 -1.44 -12.19 -15.33
CA THR A 52 -0.60 -11.33 -16.18
C THR A 52 0.89 -11.58 -15.93
N GLN A 53 1.70 -11.47 -17.00
CA GLN A 53 3.16 -11.42 -16.86
C GLN A 53 3.62 -10.26 -15.96
N LEU A 54 2.89 -9.14 -15.99
CA LEU A 54 3.16 -8.00 -15.12
C LEU A 54 3.11 -8.39 -13.64
N TYR A 55 2.11 -9.17 -13.23
CA TYR A 55 2.00 -9.65 -11.85
C TYR A 55 3.19 -10.55 -11.47
N GLN A 56 3.57 -11.47 -12.34
CA GLN A 56 4.69 -12.40 -12.12
C GLN A 56 6.02 -11.65 -11.89
N ILE A 57 6.21 -10.53 -12.58
CA ILE A 57 7.42 -9.69 -12.44
C ILE A 57 7.36 -8.80 -11.20
N MET A 58 6.18 -8.26 -10.86
CA MET A 58 6.02 -7.21 -9.84
C MET A 58 5.68 -7.74 -8.45
N THR A 59 5.20 -8.98 -8.32
CA THR A 59 4.80 -9.53 -7.03
C THR A 59 6.00 -9.75 -6.11
N THR A 60 5.83 -9.43 -4.83
CA THR A 60 6.82 -9.70 -3.78
C THR A 60 6.51 -10.99 -3.00
N ARG A 61 5.44 -11.69 -3.38
CA ARG A 61 5.09 -13.03 -2.87
C ARG A 61 5.73 -14.08 -3.75
N LEU A 62 6.91 -14.55 -3.35
CA LEU A 62 7.71 -15.50 -4.12
C LEU A 62 6.96 -16.84 -4.28
N GLU A 63 6.19 -17.24 -3.28
CA GLU A 63 5.37 -18.45 -3.28
C GLU A 63 4.30 -18.49 -4.40
N GLU A 64 3.91 -17.33 -4.93
CA GLU A 64 2.93 -17.26 -6.03
C GLU A 64 3.57 -17.39 -7.43
N VAL A 65 4.90 -17.35 -7.53
CA VAL A 65 5.66 -17.39 -8.79
C VAL A 65 6.53 -18.63 -8.87
N THR A 66 7.16 -19.02 -7.77
CA THR A 66 7.89 -20.29 -7.68
C THR A 66 6.86 -21.38 -7.37
N GLY A 67 6.30 -21.99 -8.43
CA GLY A 67 5.33 -23.08 -8.28
C GLY A 67 5.81 -24.14 -7.29
N ALA A 68 5.06 -24.30 -6.19
CA ALA A 68 5.04 -25.51 -5.39
C ALA A 68 4.07 -26.52 -6.01
#